data_AF-A0A5B8B611-F1
#
_entry.id   AF-A0A5B8B611-F1
#
_cell.length_a   1.000
_cell.length_b   1.000
_cell.length_c   1.000
_cell.angle_alpha   90.00
_cell.angle_beta   90.00
_cell.angle_gamma   90.00
#
_symmetry.space_group_name_H-M   'P 1'
#
loop_
_entity.id
_entity.type
_entity.pdbx_description
1 polymer ?
#
loop_
_entity_poly.entity_id
_entity_poly.type
_entity_poly.pdbx_seq_one_letter_code
_entity_poly.pdbx_strand_id
1 'polypeptide(L)'
;MDHTGTKQHADHAIQHFRWVGGCSNAMFNLQIALGAVLSLANPRQEWDLPDTRQCHELLGRVYQSLGNAIVYLSDDIEIDHLIEGLLAAANLVRDIDRENFGSDRHKDDIDRTKKLIWRARIVELQQGIDKRRRERGLATVEKMRAPAKATEGELFG
;
A
#
# COMPACT_ATOMS: atom_id res chain seq x y z
N MET A 1 -20.15 -23.85 8.75
CA MET A 1 -18.71 -23.51 8.81
C MET A 1 -18.63 -22.00 8.91
N ASP A 2 -17.71 -21.50 9.74
CA ASP A 2 -17.68 -20.09 10.13
C ASP A 2 -16.94 -19.28 9.05
N HIS A 3 -17.69 -18.77 8.07
CA HIS A 3 -17.19 -17.96 6.94
C HIS A 3 -16.62 -16.58 7.36
N THR A 4 -16.49 -16.31 8.66
CA THR A 4 -16.16 -14.97 9.17
C THR A 4 -14.73 -14.55 8.87
N GLY A 5 -13.76 -15.47 8.88
CA GLY A 5 -12.34 -15.13 8.70
C GLY A 5 -12.00 -14.57 7.32
N THR A 6 -12.37 -15.26 6.25
CA THR A 6 -12.01 -14.85 4.87
C THR A 6 -12.88 -13.72 4.33
N LYS A 7 -14.13 -13.64 4.76
CA LYS A 7 -14.97 -12.45 4.59
C LYS A 7 -14.29 -11.21 5.19
N GLN A 8 -13.78 -11.32 6.42
CA GLN A 8 -13.03 -10.23 7.05
C GLN A 8 -11.79 -9.85 6.25
N HIS A 9 -11.05 -10.83 5.70
CA HIS A 9 -9.88 -10.53 4.85
C HIS A 9 -10.24 -9.79 3.56
N ALA A 10 -11.31 -10.21 2.86
CA ALA A 10 -11.78 -9.55 1.65
C ALA A 10 -12.33 -8.14 1.94
N ASP A 11 -13.14 -8.00 2.99
CA ASP A 11 -13.68 -6.71 3.44
C ASP A 11 -12.56 -5.74 3.88
N HIS A 12 -11.52 -6.28 4.54
CA HIS A 12 -10.32 -5.53 4.90
C HIS A 12 -9.55 -5.04 3.67
N ALA A 13 -9.35 -5.90 2.66
CA ALA A 13 -8.73 -5.51 1.40
C ALA A 13 -9.53 -4.41 0.69
N ILE A 14 -10.86 -4.57 0.60
CA ILE A 14 -11.79 -3.59 0.04
C ILE A 14 -11.63 -2.24 0.72
N GLN A 15 -11.60 -2.22 2.05
CA GLN A 15 -11.50 -0.99 2.82
C GLN A 15 -10.18 -0.26 2.57
N HIS A 16 -9.05 -0.97 2.54
CA HIS A 16 -7.76 -0.36 2.27
C HIS A 16 -7.62 0.14 0.82
N PHE A 17 -8.15 -0.58 -0.17
CA PHE A 17 -8.17 -0.10 -1.56
C PHE A 17 -8.94 1.22 -1.72
N ARG A 18 -10.02 1.43 -0.94
CA ARG A 18 -10.75 2.71 -0.94
C ARG A 18 -9.88 3.88 -0.50
N TRP A 19 -8.85 3.65 0.31
CA TRP A 19 -7.98 4.71 0.86
C TRP A 19 -6.67 4.92 0.08
N VAL A 20 -6.43 4.19 -1.02
CA VAL A 20 -5.26 4.41 -1.88
C VAL A 20 -5.36 5.76 -2.63
N GLY A 21 -6.56 6.31 -2.80
CA GLY A 21 -6.76 7.65 -3.35
C GLY A 21 -7.33 8.63 -2.34
N GLY A 22 -6.54 9.64 -1.95
CA GLY A 22 -7.03 10.76 -1.15
C GLY A 22 -6.60 10.80 0.32
N CYS A 23 -5.60 10.02 0.74
CA CYS A 23 -5.08 10.03 2.11
C CYS A 23 -3.54 10.06 2.14
N SER A 24 -2.95 10.65 3.19
CA SER A 24 -1.49 10.71 3.38
C SER A 24 -0.79 9.35 3.47
N ASN A 25 -1.57 8.28 3.72
CA ASN A 25 -1.08 6.92 3.92
C ASN A 25 -1.39 6.02 2.71
N ALA A 26 -1.57 6.60 1.51
CA ALA A 26 -1.91 5.87 0.29
C ALA A 26 -0.97 4.68 0.02
N MET A 27 0.33 4.88 0.23
CA MET A 27 1.35 3.83 0.06
C MET A 27 1.16 2.65 1.04
N PHE A 28 0.89 2.96 2.31
CA PHE A 28 0.61 1.95 3.33
C PHE A 28 -0.69 1.19 3.00
N ASN A 29 -1.74 1.91 2.63
CA ASN A 29 -3.02 1.31 2.25
C ASN A 29 -2.89 0.38 1.05
N LEU A 30 -2.09 0.76 0.05
CA LEU A 30 -1.81 -0.09 -1.10
C LEU A 30 -1.12 -1.39 -0.68
N GLN A 31 -0.10 -1.30 0.20
CA GLN A 31 0.60 -2.48 0.70
C GLN A 31 -0.33 -3.43 1.46
N ILE A 32 -1.16 -2.91 2.36
CA ILE A 32 -2.09 -3.73 3.16
C ILE A 32 -3.14 -4.39 2.27
N ALA A 33 -3.73 -3.64 1.33
CA ALA A 33 -4.75 -4.17 0.42
C ALA A 33 -4.20 -5.29 -0.46
N LEU A 34 -3.02 -5.08 -1.08
CA LEU A 34 -2.36 -6.09 -1.90
C LEU A 34 -1.90 -7.30 -1.08
N GLY A 35 -1.43 -7.08 0.16
CA GLY A 35 -1.07 -8.17 1.08
C GLY A 35 -2.28 -9.06 1.42
N ALA A 36 -3.45 -8.47 1.60
CA ALA A 36 -4.69 -9.23 1.80
C ALA A 36 -5.10 -10.02 0.54
N VAL A 37 -4.95 -9.45 -0.66
CA VAL A 37 -5.16 -10.19 -1.92
C VAL A 37 -4.21 -11.38 -2.03
N LEU A 38 -2.92 -11.22 -1.73
CA LEU A 38 -1.95 -12.31 -1.74
C LEU A 38 -2.28 -13.40 -0.72
N SER A 39 -2.78 -13.01 0.46
CA SER A 39 -3.24 -13.95 1.47
C SER A 39 -4.39 -14.80 0.93
N LEU A 40 -5.38 -14.18 0.29
CA LEU A 40 -6.53 -14.89 -0.30
C LEU A 40 -6.13 -15.75 -1.50
N ALA A 41 -5.14 -15.32 -2.29
CA ALA A 41 -4.65 -16.04 -3.46
C ALA A 41 -3.84 -17.30 -3.11
N ASN A 42 -3.42 -17.45 -1.85
CA ASN A 42 -2.73 -18.65 -1.37
C ASN A 42 -3.50 -19.28 -0.20
N PRO A 43 -4.68 -19.87 -0.47
CA PRO A 43 -5.56 -20.36 0.58
C PRO A 43 -4.91 -21.49 1.38
N ARG A 44 -5.05 -21.43 2.71
CA ARG A 44 -4.71 -22.55 3.59
C ARG A 44 -5.81 -23.61 3.49
N GLN A 45 -5.47 -24.88 3.75
CA GLN A 45 -6.38 -26.05 3.63
C GLN A 45 -7.72 -25.91 4.37
N GLU A 46 -7.82 -25.02 5.35
CA GLU A 46 -9.00 -24.81 6.21
C GLU A 46 -9.75 -23.50 5.93
N TRP A 47 -9.37 -22.74 4.90
CA TRP A 47 -10.00 -21.45 4.59
C TRP A 47 -11.16 -21.59 3.60
N ASP A 48 -12.34 -21.12 4.00
CA ASP A 48 -13.44 -20.87 3.08
C ASP A 48 -13.09 -19.69 2.18
N LEU A 49 -13.22 -19.77 0.86
CA LEU A 49 -12.95 -18.64 -0.02
C LEU A 49 -14.05 -17.56 0.06
N PRO A 50 -13.75 -16.28 -0.25
CA PRO A 50 -14.78 -15.26 -0.37
C PRO A 50 -15.82 -15.65 -1.41
N ASP A 51 -17.08 -15.27 -1.20
CA ASP A 51 -18.13 -15.52 -2.19
C ASP A 51 -17.95 -14.68 -3.46
N THR A 52 -18.65 -15.05 -4.54
CA THR A 52 -18.56 -14.35 -5.83
C THR A 52 -18.94 -12.88 -5.75
N ARG A 53 -19.89 -12.51 -4.88
CA ARG A 53 -20.29 -11.11 -4.71
C ARG A 53 -19.16 -10.29 -4.11
N GLN A 54 -18.47 -10.83 -3.11
CA GLN A 54 -17.31 -10.21 -2.48
C GLN A 54 -16.12 -10.14 -3.44
N CYS A 55 -15.89 -11.18 -4.25
CA CYS A 55 -14.86 -11.15 -5.28
C CYS A 55 -15.12 -10.05 -6.32
N HIS A 56 -16.37 -9.87 -6.75
CA HIS A 56 -16.75 -8.77 -7.65
C HIS A 56 -16.55 -7.39 -7.03
N GLU A 57 -16.92 -7.20 -5.75
CA GLU A 57 -16.66 -5.93 -5.07
C GLU A 57 -15.16 -5.68 -4.96
N LEU A 58 -14.39 -6.66 -4.51
CA LEU A 58 -12.93 -6.57 -4.39
C LEU A 58 -12.29 -6.24 -5.74
N LEU A 59 -12.69 -6.91 -6.82
CA LEU A 59 -12.20 -6.64 -8.18
C LEU A 59 -12.49 -5.19 -8.61
N GLY A 60 -13.72 -4.71 -8.38
CA GLY A 60 -14.07 -3.32 -8.64
C GLY A 60 -13.19 -2.33 -7.87
N ARG A 61 -12.85 -2.64 -6.62
CA ARG A 61 -11.95 -1.82 -5.81
C ARG A 61 -10.51 -1.84 -6.27
N VAL A 62 -9.99 -2.97 -6.76
CA VAL A 62 -8.66 -3.03 -7.36
C VAL A 62 -8.57 -2.09 -8.57
N TYR A 63 -9.56 -2.14 -9.48
CA TYR A 63 -9.58 -1.25 -10.65
C TYR A 63 -9.74 0.23 -10.27
N GLN A 64 -10.61 0.55 -9.31
CA GLN A 64 -10.70 1.91 -8.79
C GLN A 64 -9.37 2.38 -8.18
N SER A 65 -8.73 1.53 -7.39
CA SER A 65 -7.43 1.80 -6.79
C SER A 65 -6.33 1.97 -7.83
N LEU A 66 -6.43 1.36 -9.01
CA LEU A 66 -5.49 1.60 -10.10
C LEU A 66 -5.57 3.02 -10.63
N GLY A 67 -6.78 3.53 -10.90
CA GLY A 67 -6.95 4.94 -11.27
C GLY A 67 -6.38 5.88 -10.21
N ASN A 68 -6.66 5.60 -8.94
CA ASN A 68 -6.15 6.39 -7.81
C ASN A 68 -4.62 6.31 -7.69
N ALA A 69 -4.03 5.12 -7.78
CA ALA A 69 -2.59 4.94 -7.66
C ALA A 69 -1.84 5.69 -8.77
N ILE A 70 -2.36 5.67 -10.00
CA ILE A 70 -1.79 6.45 -11.10
C ILE A 70 -1.82 7.95 -10.78
N VAL A 71 -2.89 8.46 -10.19
CA VAL A 71 -2.99 9.90 -9.87
C VAL A 71 -2.11 10.31 -8.68
N TYR A 72 -2.02 9.48 -7.65
CA TYR A 72 -1.43 9.88 -6.36
C TYR A 72 -0.04 9.32 -6.10
N LEU A 73 0.38 8.27 -6.80
CA LEU A 73 1.63 7.55 -6.54
C LEU A 73 2.59 7.54 -7.73
N SER A 74 2.21 8.08 -8.90
CA SER A 74 3.04 8.06 -10.11
C SER A 74 4.33 8.86 -9.99
N ASP A 75 4.37 9.86 -9.11
CA ASP A 75 5.56 10.66 -8.86
C ASP A 75 6.63 9.86 -8.08
N ASP A 76 6.20 8.82 -7.36
CA ASP A 76 7.07 7.99 -6.52
C ASP A 76 7.33 6.59 -7.12
N ILE A 77 6.36 6.04 -7.86
CA ILE A 77 6.42 4.71 -8.48
C ILE A 77 6.06 4.84 -9.95
N GLU A 78 6.91 4.32 -10.84
CA GLU A 78 6.64 4.31 -12.27
C GLU A 78 5.27 3.70 -12.60
N ILE A 79 4.53 4.36 -13.48
CA ILE A 79 3.16 3.99 -13.87
C ILE A 79 3.08 2.54 -14.34
N ASP A 80 4.07 2.07 -15.10
CA ASP A 80 4.11 0.69 -15.60
C ASP A 80 4.14 -0.33 -14.46
N HIS A 81 4.83 -0.04 -13.36
CA HIS A 81 4.86 -0.91 -12.19
C HIS A 81 3.54 -0.88 -11.40
N LEU A 82 2.88 0.27 -11.35
CA LEU A 82 1.54 0.39 -10.77
C LEU A 82 0.54 -0.45 -11.56
N ILE A 83 0.53 -0.31 -12.89
CA ILE A 83 -0.32 -1.06 -13.80
C ILE A 83 -0.04 -2.56 -13.69
N GLU A 84 1.22 -2.97 -13.82
CA GLU A 84 1.62 -4.38 -13.76
C GLU A 84 1.17 -5.05 -12.45
N GLY A 85 1.46 -4.43 -11.31
CA GLY A 85 1.16 -5.03 -10.00
C GLY A 85 -0.33 -5.07 -9.65
N LEU A 86 -1.10 -4.04 -10.02
CA LEU A 86 -2.54 -3.97 -9.75
C LEU A 86 -3.37 -4.79 -10.73
N LEU A 87 -2.96 -4.89 -12.00
CA LEU A 87 -3.59 -5.82 -12.94
C LEU A 87 -3.32 -7.28 -12.55
N ALA A 88 -2.10 -7.59 -12.09
CA ALA A 88 -1.81 -8.88 -11.50
C ALA A 88 -2.71 -9.17 -10.29
N ALA A 89 -2.90 -8.21 -9.37
CA ALA A 89 -3.80 -8.37 -8.24
C ALA A 89 -5.26 -8.59 -8.69
N ALA A 90 -5.73 -7.89 -9.72
CA ALA A 90 -7.06 -8.09 -10.29
C ALA A 90 -7.23 -9.51 -10.87
N ASN A 91 -6.20 -10.03 -11.54
CA ASN A 91 -6.19 -11.40 -12.02
C ASN A 91 -6.26 -12.43 -10.89
N LEU A 92 -5.53 -12.20 -9.78
CA LEU A 92 -5.60 -13.06 -8.61
C LEU A 92 -7.01 -13.08 -8.01
N VAL A 93 -7.70 -11.93 -7.94
CA VAL A 93 -9.10 -11.87 -7.48
C VAL A 93 -10.04 -12.67 -8.38
N ARG A 94 -9.82 -12.64 -9.70
CA ARG A 94 -10.59 -13.46 -10.66
C ARG A 94 -10.29 -14.95 -10.52
N ASP A 95 -9.07 -15.31 -10.14
CA ASP A 95 -8.69 -16.69 -9.89
C ASP A 95 -9.29 -17.21 -8.59
N ILE A 96 -9.36 -16.38 -7.55
CA ILE A 96 -10.04 -16.69 -6.30
C ILE A 96 -11.53 -16.99 -6.56
N ASP A 97 -12.22 -16.12 -7.31
CA ASP A 97 -13.64 -16.30 -7.67
C ASP A 97 -13.91 -17.60 -8.46
N ARG A 98 -12.90 -18.09 -9.19
CA ARG A 98 -12.97 -19.30 -10.02
C ARG A 98 -12.28 -20.51 -9.40
N GLU A 99 -11.79 -20.36 -8.16
CA GLU A 99 -10.99 -21.36 -7.44
C GLU A 99 -9.80 -21.92 -8.24
N ASN A 100 -9.14 -21.09 -9.06
CA ASN A 100 -8.08 -21.49 -9.98
C ASN A 100 -6.69 -21.05 -9.54
N PHE A 101 -6.06 -21.82 -8.65
CA PHE A 101 -4.77 -21.49 -8.02
C PHE A 101 -3.54 -22.13 -8.69
N GLY A 102 -3.74 -23.07 -9.61
CA GLY A 102 -2.67 -23.97 -10.07
C GLY A 102 -1.84 -23.49 -11.27
N SER A 103 -2.26 -22.42 -11.96
CA SER A 103 -1.63 -22.00 -13.22
C SER A 103 -0.29 -21.28 -13.02
N ASP A 104 0.62 -21.38 -14.00
CA ASP A 104 1.90 -20.63 -13.92
C ASP A 104 1.68 -19.12 -13.96
N ARG A 105 0.67 -18.66 -14.72
CA ARG A 105 0.23 -17.26 -14.69
C ARG A 105 -0.15 -16.81 -13.27
N HIS A 106 -0.82 -17.67 -12.50
CA HIS A 106 -1.20 -17.34 -11.11
C HIS A 106 0.04 -17.09 -10.23
N LYS A 107 1.08 -17.90 -10.38
CA LYS A 107 2.36 -17.71 -9.68
C LYS A 107 3.07 -16.42 -10.13
N ASP A 108 3.07 -16.15 -11.43
CA ASP A 108 3.63 -14.91 -11.97
C ASP A 108 2.89 -13.68 -11.43
N ASP A 109 1.56 -13.74 -11.37
CA ASP A 109 0.73 -12.65 -10.87
C ASP A 109 0.93 -12.44 -9.36
N ILE A 110 1.12 -13.51 -8.57
CA ILE A 110 1.56 -13.42 -7.16
C ILE A 110 2.88 -12.63 -7.07
N ASP A 111 3.87 -12.95 -7.90
CA ASP A 111 5.18 -12.30 -7.83
C ASP A 111 5.16 -10.86 -8.32
N ARG A 112 4.37 -10.54 -9.35
CA ARG A 112 4.12 -9.15 -9.78
C ARG A 112 3.46 -8.32 -8.68
N THR A 113 2.44 -8.86 -8.02
CA THR A 113 1.78 -8.18 -6.89
C THR A 113 2.76 -7.96 -5.73
N LYS A 114 3.58 -8.96 -5.38
CA LYS A 114 4.66 -8.79 -4.36
C LYS A 114 5.65 -7.69 -4.74
N LYS A 115 6.09 -7.64 -6.00
CA LYS A 115 7.04 -6.61 -6.47
C LYS A 115 6.47 -5.21 -6.25
N LEU A 116 5.18 -4.99 -6.52
CA LEU A 116 4.55 -3.70 -6.27
C LEU A 116 4.53 -3.35 -4.77
N ILE A 117 4.22 -4.30 -3.88
CA ILE A 117 4.30 -4.11 -2.43
C ILE A 117 5.73 -3.69 -2.03
N TRP A 118 6.76 -4.36 -2.55
CA TRP A 118 8.14 -4.03 -2.25
C TRP A 118 8.54 -2.63 -2.72
N ARG A 119 8.10 -2.23 -3.92
CA ARG A 119 8.33 -0.87 -4.44
C ARG A 119 7.68 0.18 -3.53
N ALA A 120 6.41 -0.03 -3.18
CA ALA A 120 5.69 0.84 -2.25
C ALA A 120 6.41 0.95 -0.90
N ARG A 121 6.92 -0.17 -0.38
CA ARG A 121 7.68 -0.18 0.88
C ARG A 121 9.01 0.56 0.79
N ILE A 122 9.74 0.43 -0.32
CA ILE A 122 11.02 1.12 -0.54
C ILE A 122 10.80 2.64 -0.53
N VAL A 123 9.80 3.13 -1.26
CA VAL A 123 9.45 4.55 -1.29
C VAL A 123 9.12 5.06 0.10
N GLU A 124 8.25 4.36 0.83
CA GLU A 124 7.85 4.75 2.19
C GLU A 124 9.07 4.87 3.13
N LEU A 125 10.02 3.94 3.03
CA LEU A 125 11.26 3.98 3.80
C LEU A 125 12.15 5.16 3.40
N GLN A 126 12.27 5.46 2.11
CA GLN A 126 13.04 6.60 1.60
C GLN A 126 12.45 7.93 2.09
N GLN A 127 11.14 8.12 1.96
CA GLN A 127 10.43 9.29 2.47
C GLN A 127 10.63 9.46 3.99
N GLY A 128 10.62 8.36 4.75
CA GLY A 128 10.92 8.37 6.19
C GLY A 128 12.35 8.77 6.52
N ILE A 129 13.34 8.34 5.72
CA ILE A 129 14.74 8.75 5.86
C ILE A 129 14.88 10.25 5.61
N ASP A 130 14.26 10.77 4.55
CA ASP A 130 14.35 12.18 4.19
C ASP A 130 13.60 13.10 5.16
N LYS A 131 12.49 12.63 5.74
CA LYS A 131 11.82 13.31 6.86
C LYS A 131 12.77 13.45 8.06
N ARG A 132 13.41 12.37 8.50
CA ARG A 132 14.39 12.40 9.61
C ARG A 132 15.62 13.27 9.29
N ARG A 133 16.04 13.34 8.03
CA ARG A 133 17.10 14.25 7.60
C ARG A 133 16.67 15.72 7.75
N ARG A 134 15.47 16.06 7.27
CA ARG A 134 14.90 17.42 7.41
C ARG A 134 14.74 17.83 8.87
N GLU A 135 14.18 16.97 9.71
CA GLU A 135 14.01 17.22 11.15
C GLU A 135 15.34 17.49 11.85
N ARG A 136 16.40 16.72 11.54
CA ARG A 136 17.75 16.99 12.05
C ARG A 136 18.31 18.32 11.56
N GLY A 137 18.09 18.68 10.30
CA GLY A 137 18.49 19.98 9.76
C GLY A 137 17.82 21.14 10.49
N LEU A 138 16.50 21.06 10.70
CA LEU A 138 15.73 22.06 11.45
C LEU A 138 16.23 22.20 12.89
N ALA A 139 16.43 21.07 13.60
CA ALA A 139 16.95 21.09 14.96
C ALA A 139 18.36 21.72 15.06
N THR A 140 19.22 21.50 14.05
CA THR A 140 20.54 22.14 13.98
C THR A 140 20.41 23.66 13.76
N VAL A 141 19.52 24.09 12.86
CA VAL A 141 19.25 25.53 12.62
C VAL A 141 18.70 26.20 13.88
N GLU A 142 17.76 25.57 14.58
CA GLU A 142 17.22 26.09 15.85
C GLU A 142 18.30 26.23 16.92
N LYS A 143 19.18 25.23 17.05
CA LYS A 143 20.33 25.29 17.98
C LYS A 143 21.32 26.41 17.63
N MET A 144 21.56 26.67 16.34
CA MET A 144 22.41 27.79 15.90
C MET A 144 21.74 29.16 16.14
N ARG A 145 20.41 29.22 16.14
CA ARG A 145 19.64 30.44 16.37
C ARG A 145 19.45 30.78 17.85
N ALA A 146 19.56 29.78 18.74
CA ALA A 146 19.43 29.94 20.18
C ALA A 146 20.48 30.86 20.86
N PRO A 147 21.79 30.82 20.54
CA PRO A 147 22.76 31.73 21.15
C PRO A 147 22.67 33.18 20.67
N ALA A 148 22.01 33.46 19.54
CA ALA A 148 21.87 34.83 19.01
C ALA A 148 20.79 35.67 19.71
N LYS A 149 19.89 35.06 20.50
CA LYS A 149 18.86 35.78 21.25
C LYS A 149 19.28 36.18 22.67
N ALA A 150 20.40 35.67 23.17
CA ALA A 150 20.87 35.97 24.53
C ALA A 150 21.71 37.26 24.60
N THR A 151 22.26 37.76 23.49
CA THR A 151 23.21 38.87 23.50
C THR A 151 22.60 40.28 23.43
N GLU A 152 21.34 40.46 22.99
CA GLU A 152 20.76 41.82 22.93
C GLU A 152 20.34 42.35 24.31
N GLY A 153 20.06 41.48 25.29
CA GLY A 153 19.71 41.88 26.66
C GLY A 153 20.89 42.03 27.62
N GLU A 154 22.06 41.46 27.30
CA GLU A 154 23.25 41.46 28.17
C GLU A 154 24.34 42.47 27.73
N LEU A 155 24.28 42.98 26.50
CA LEU A 155 25.26 43.96 25.98
C LEU A 155 24.90 45.44 26.24
N PHE A 156 23.70 45.71 26.77
CA PHE A 156 23.20 47.07 27.06
C PHE A 156 22.68 47.23 28.51
N GLY A 157 23.02 46.31 29.41
CA GLY A 157 22.67 46.34 30.84
C GLY A 157 23.81 46.81 31.72
#